data_AF-A0A8H3YCW5-F1
#
_entry.id   AF-A0A8H3YCW5-F1
#
_cell.length_a   1.000
_cell.length_b   1.000
_cell.length_c   1.000
_cell.angle_alpha   90.00
_cell.angle_beta   90.00
_cell.angle_gamma   90.00
#
_symmetry.space_group_name_H-M   'P 1'
#
loop_
_entity.id
_entity.type
_entity.pdbx_description
1 polymer ?
#
loop_
_entity_poly.entity_id
_entity_poly.type
_entity_poly.pdbx_seq_one_letter_code
_entity_poly.pdbx_strand_id
1 'polypeptide(L)'
;MAAFRSILSSRFFSTSLRLLNAGQPIQTTKRLPKLTLYTGGPECSLCEIMKQDLSVVRLTHPFELDTFNIREPPKEVDPEKAKQIEELYKYDIPILHLDGHYIQKHRLNSNPLKKLLESYDPSDPDPPYAHNKFRPWTGVSHAKPKKQKKAAKAMAQMEKAYSAHRIKKDAPEKA
;
A
#
# COMPACT_ATOMS: atom_id res chain seq x y z
N MET A 1 -11.34 79.33 -5.13
CA MET A 1 -10.91 79.52 -6.54
C MET A 1 -10.08 78.29 -6.90
N ALA A 2 -10.29 77.46 -7.92
CA ALA A 2 -11.25 77.27 -9.01
C ALA A 2 -11.23 75.74 -9.27
N ALA A 3 -12.32 74.99 -9.15
CA ALA A 3 -13.24 74.59 -10.22
C ALA A 3 -12.56 74.18 -11.55
N PHE A 4 -12.46 72.87 -11.81
CA PHE A 4 -12.51 72.32 -13.17
C PHE A 4 -13.47 71.12 -13.22
N ARG A 5 -14.43 71.23 -14.14
CA ARG A 5 -15.57 70.34 -14.37
C ARG A 5 -15.29 69.45 -15.58
N SER A 6 -15.71 68.17 -15.47
CA SER A 6 -16.36 67.33 -16.50
C SER A 6 -15.55 67.00 -17.79
N ILE A 7 -15.70 65.87 -18.48
CA ILE A 7 -16.89 65.32 -19.12
C ILE A 7 -16.64 63.83 -19.49
N LEU A 8 -17.72 63.05 -19.36
CA LEU A 8 -18.09 61.76 -19.95
C LEU A 8 -17.27 61.27 -21.17
N SER A 9 -17.12 59.94 -21.32
CA SER A 9 -17.74 59.24 -22.46
C SER A 9 -17.70 57.71 -22.35
N SER A 10 -18.91 57.13 -22.44
CA SER A 10 -19.27 55.89 -23.14
C SER A 10 -18.54 54.56 -22.87
N ARG A 11 -19.25 53.72 -22.11
CA ARG A 11 -19.38 52.26 -22.30
C ARG A 11 -19.54 51.92 -23.79
N PHE A 12 -19.00 50.82 -24.32
CA PHE A 12 -19.68 49.99 -25.34
C PHE A 12 -18.91 48.67 -25.54
N PHE A 13 -19.61 47.55 -25.29
CA PHE A 13 -19.51 46.25 -25.97
C PHE A 13 -18.22 45.44 -25.78
N SER A 14 -18.21 44.11 -25.76
CA SER A 14 -19.23 43.08 -25.79
C SER A 14 -18.45 41.78 -25.62
N THR A 15 -19.04 40.82 -24.91
CA THR A 15 -18.91 39.37 -25.19
C THR A 15 -17.58 38.87 -25.75
N SER A 16 -16.76 38.23 -24.91
CA SER A 16 -16.49 36.83 -25.19
C SER A 16 -16.06 36.10 -23.94
N LEU A 17 -17.01 35.30 -23.46
CA LEU A 17 -16.80 34.15 -22.63
C LEU A 17 -15.74 33.26 -23.30
N ARG A 18 -14.51 33.29 -22.82
CA ARG A 18 -13.66 32.09 -22.82
C ARG A 18 -13.18 31.87 -21.41
N LEU A 19 -14.08 31.22 -20.65
CA LEU A 19 -13.72 30.26 -19.62
C LEU A 19 -12.69 29.31 -20.26
N LEU A 20 -11.41 29.65 -20.14
CA LEU A 20 -10.37 28.65 -20.16
C LEU A 20 -10.54 27.90 -18.85
N ASN A 21 -11.43 26.90 -18.91
CA ASN A 21 -11.32 25.70 -18.12
C ASN A 21 -9.93 25.15 -18.42
N ALA A 22 -8.93 25.64 -17.70
CA ALA A 22 -7.74 24.88 -17.45
C ALA A 22 -8.25 23.67 -16.67
N GLY A 23 -8.59 22.60 -17.38
CA GLY A 23 -8.58 21.27 -16.81
C GLY A 23 -7.19 21.13 -16.21
N GLN A 24 -7.07 21.41 -14.92
CA GLN A 24 -5.87 21.10 -14.18
C GLN A 24 -5.63 19.62 -14.48
N PRO A 25 -4.41 19.24 -14.92
CA PRO A 25 -4.08 17.84 -14.98
C PRO A 25 -4.36 17.33 -13.57
N ILE A 26 -5.29 16.37 -13.47
CA ILE A 26 -5.52 15.63 -12.25
C ILE A 26 -4.19 14.93 -12.05
N GLN A 27 -3.28 15.58 -11.31
CA GLN A 27 -2.03 14.97 -10.93
C GLN A 27 -2.49 13.78 -10.11
N THR A 28 -2.41 12.59 -10.69
CA THR A 28 -2.45 11.36 -9.92
C THR A 28 -1.16 11.40 -9.13
N THR A 29 -1.17 12.14 -8.02
CA THR A 29 -0.05 12.27 -7.11
C THR A 29 0.19 10.85 -6.63
N LYS A 30 1.20 10.19 -7.20
CA LYS A 30 1.59 8.86 -6.78
C LYS A 30 1.96 9.02 -5.31
N ARG A 31 1.11 8.50 -4.42
CA ARG A 31 1.31 8.63 -2.98
C ARG A 31 2.65 8.02 -2.63
N LEU A 32 3.39 8.68 -1.74
CA LEU A 32 4.63 8.12 -1.23
C LEU A 32 4.31 6.91 -0.36
N PRO A 33 5.14 5.85 -0.42
CA PRO A 33 5.02 4.72 0.49
C PRO A 33 5.18 5.20 1.94
N LYS A 34 4.31 4.74 2.86
CA LYS A 34 4.40 5.11 4.28
C LYS A 34 5.00 3.98 5.09
N LEU A 35 6.19 4.20 5.60
CA LEU A 35 6.86 3.28 6.50
C LEU A 35 6.57 3.65 7.96
N THR A 36 6.24 2.67 8.77
CA THR A 36 6.11 2.84 10.22
C THR A 36 7.15 1.98 10.92
N LEU A 37 8.01 2.62 11.71
CA LEU A 37 9.05 1.99 12.50
C LEU A 37 8.62 1.91 13.97
N TYR A 38 8.39 0.69 14.45
CA TYR A 38 8.15 0.43 15.87
C TYR A 38 9.49 0.32 16.61
N THR A 39 9.67 1.11 17.66
CA THR A 39 10.91 1.26 18.42
C THR A 39 10.67 1.11 19.91
N GLY A 40 11.73 0.84 20.68
CA GLY A 40 11.68 0.78 22.15
C GLY A 40 12.31 1.99 22.84
N GLY A 41 12.29 3.18 22.24
CA GLY A 41 12.86 4.38 22.85
C GLY A 41 14.33 4.67 22.50
N PRO A 42 14.92 5.71 23.12
CA PRO A 42 16.28 6.20 22.83
C PRO A 42 17.39 5.22 23.23
N GLU A 43 17.15 4.31 24.17
CA GLU A 43 18.09 3.30 24.64
C GLU A 43 18.23 2.10 23.67
N CYS A 44 17.39 2.03 22.64
CA CYS A 44 17.38 0.92 21.69
C CYS A 44 18.46 1.10 20.60
N SER A 45 19.65 0.54 20.83
CA SER A 45 20.77 0.60 19.87
C SER A 45 20.43 0.05 18.48
N LEU A 46 19.66 -1.05 18.40
CA LEU A 46 19.20 -1.62 17.12
C LEU A 46 18.24 -0.69 16.38
N CYS A 47 17.41 0.07 17.11
CA CYS A 47 16.48 1.02 16.52
C CYS A 47 17.22 2.16 15.84
N GLU A 48 18.29 2.67 16.45
CA GLU A 48 19.13 3.73 15.85
C GLU A 48 19.85 3.25 14.58
N ILE A 49 20.39 2.02 14.59
CA ILE A 49 21.00 1.43 13.38
C ILE A 49 19.96 1.35 12.25
N MET A 50 18.75 0.85 12.53
CA MET A 50 17.71 0.74 11.51
C MET A 50 17.27 2.12 10.97
N LYS A 51 17.21 3.16 11.82
CA LYS A 51 16.92 4.55 11.37
C LYS A 51 18.01 5.06 10.41
N GLN A 52 19.27 4.80 10.73
CA GLN A 52 20.39 5.17 9.86
C GLN A 52 20.32 4.44 8.52
N ASP A 53 20.10 3.13 8.53
CA ASP A 53 19.96 2.34 7.30
C ASP A 53 18.78 2.83 6.44
N LEU A 54 17.65 3.17 7.06
CA LEU A 54 16.49 3.75 6.36
C LEU A 54 16.83 5.12 5.76
N SER A 55 17.61 5.96 6.46
CA SER A 55 18.06 7.25 5.91
C SER A 55 18.88 7.09 4.63
N VAL A 56 19.72 6.05 4.55
CA VAL A 56 20.50 5.71 3.35
C VAL A 56 19.59 5.23 2.21
N VAL A 57 18.60 4.37 2.52
CA VAL A 57 17.63 3.92 1.50
C VAL A 57 16.83 5.10 0.95
N ARG A 58 16.45 6.05 1.82
CA ARG A 58 15.68 7.25 1.47
C ARG A 58 16.37 8.14 0.44
N LEU A 59 17.70 8.10 0.33
CA LEU A 59 18.45 8.82 -0.71
C LEU A 59 18.13 8.32 -2.13
N THR A 60 17.76 7.05 -2.25
CA THR A 60 17.48 6.40 -3.55
C THR A 60 16.00 6.16 -3.79
N HIS A 61 15.23 5.92 -2.72
CA HIS A 61 13.81 5.61 -2.78
C HIS A 61 13.07 6.50 -1.78
N PRO A 62 12.34 7.54 -2.23
CA PRO A 62 11.62 8.44 -1.33
C PRO A 62 10.42 7.72 -0.68
N PHE A 63 10.26 7.89 0.62
CA PHE A 63 9.13 7.38 1.41
C PHE A 63 8.88 8.30 2.62
N GLU A 64 7.68 8.20 3.18
CA GLU A 64 7.32 8.80 4.47
C GLU A 64 7.73 7.83 5.59
N LEU A 65 8.30 8.34 6.69
CA LEU A 65 8.73 7.51 7.82
C LEU A 65 8.12 8.03 9.12
N ASP A 66 7.22 7.23 9.68
CA ASP A 66 6.65 7.43 10.99
C ASP A 66 7.37 6.56 12.02
N THR A 67 7.60 7.09 13.21
CA THR A 67 8.22 6.36 14.32
C THR A 67 7.22 6.21 15.45
N PHE A 68 7.05 4.97 15.92
CA PHE A 68 6.16 4.65 17.03
C PHE A 68 6.99 4.04 18.17
N ASN A 69 7.03 4.70 19.33
CA ASN A 69 7.67 4.13 20.52
C ASN A 69 6.65 3.22 21.23
N ILE A 70 6.95 1.92 21.32
CA ILE A 70 6.05 0.96 21.96
C ILE A 70 6.07 1.03 23.49
N ARG A 71 7.13 1.60 24.09
CA ARG A 71 7.24 1.79 25.55
C ARG A 71 6.58 3.07 26.02
N GLU A 72 6.61 4.08 25.16
CA GLU A 72 6.00 5.40 25.39
C GLU A 72 5.11 5.76 24.19
N PRO A 73 3.94 5.11 24.07
CA PRO A 73 3.04 5.34 22.95
C PRO A 73 2.48 6.78 22.95
N PRO A 74 2.19 7.36 21.77
CA PRO A 74 1.54 8.66 21.67
C PRO A 74 0.19 8.69 22.38
N LYS A 75 -0.19 9.84 22.95
CA LYS A 75 -1.42 10.01 23.75
C LYS A 75 -2.70 9.81 22.94
N GLU A 76 -2.61 9.93 21.61
CA GLU A 76 -3.72 9.79 20.69
C GLU A 76 -4.11 8.32 20.45
N VAL A 77 -3.23 7.38 20.81
CA VAL A 77 -3.49 5.95 20.62
C VAL A 77 -4.22 5.39 21.83
N ASP A 78 -5.27 4.62 21.55
CA ASP A 78 -6.03 3.90 22.56
C ASP A 78 -5.10 3.04 23.46
N PRO A 79 -5.24 3.12 24.79
CA PRO A 79 -4.31 2.48 25.72
C PRO A 79 -4.34 0.94 25.63
N GLU A 80 -5.48 0.33 25.31
CA GLU A 80 -5.55 -1.13 25.14
C GLU A 80 -4.82 -1.56 23.87
N LYS A 81 -4.99 -0.83 22.76
CA LYS A 81 -4.24 -1.08 21.53
C LYS A 81 -2.75 -0.90 21.72
N ALA A 82 -2.33 0.15 22.42
CA ALA A 82 -0.92 0.39 22.68
C ALA A 82 -0.29 -0.78 23.46
N LYS A 83 -0.98 -1.27 24.49
CA LYS A 83 -0.56 -2.45 25.26
C LYS A 83 -0.47 -3.72 24.39
N GLN A 84 -1.44 -3.94 23.51
CA GLN A 84 -1.40 -5.07 22.57
C GLN A 84 -0.19 -5.00 21.64
N ILE A 85 0.12 -3.82 21.11
CA ILE A 85 1.29 -3.58 20.25
C ILE A 85 2.58 -3.85 21.03
N GLU A 86 2.67 -3.35 22.26
CA GLU A 86 3.82 -3.58 23.14
C GLU A 86 4.03 -5.09 23.38
N GLU A 87 2.98 -5.80 23.78
CA GLU A 87 3.05 -7.25 24.02
C GLU A 87 3.48 -8.03 22.78
N LEU A 88 3.00 -7.62 21.60
CA LEU A 88 3.32 -8.24 20.32
C LEU A 88 4.77 -8.03 19.91
N TYR A 89 5.34 -6.85 20.19
CA TYR A 89 6.60 -6.40 19.58
C TYR A 89 7.78 -6.22 20.53
N LYS A 90 7.57 -6.22 21.85
CA LYS A 90 8.62 -5.93 22.86
C LYS A 90 9.94 -6.70 22.71
N TYR A 91 9.89 -7.92 22.17
CA TYR A 91 11.09 -8.75 21.95
C TYR A 91 11.62 -8.74 20.52
N ASP A 92 10.88 -8.14 19.60
CA ASP A 92 11.14 -8.18 18.16
C ASP A 92 11.51 -6.81 17.56
N ILE A 93 11.49 -5.74 18.36
CA ILE A 93 11.89 -4.40 17.92
C ILE A 93 13.37 -4.32 17.49
N PRO A 94 13.71 -3.48 16.49
CA PRO A 94 12.80 -2.64 15.71
C PRO A 94 12.01 -3.43 14.66
N ILE A 95 10.77 -3.01 14.41
CA ILE A 95 9.88 -3.61 13.40
C ILE A 95 9.45 -2.58 12.38
N LEU A 96 9.53 -2.94 11.11
CA LEU A 96 9.20 -2.07 10.00
C LEU A 96 7.91 -2.53 9.32
N HIS A 97 6.95 -1.62 9.23
CA HIS A 97 5.73 -1.78 8.45
C HIS A 97 5.75 -0.87 7.22
N LEU A 98 5.05 -1.27 6.15
CA LEU A 98 4.72 -0.47 4.99
C LEU A 98 3.20 -0.42 4.86
N ASP A 99 2.60 0.77 4.94
CA ASP A 99 1.15 1.00 4.93
C ASP A 99 0.41 0.07 5.90
N GLY A 100 0.95 -0.07 7.11
CA GLY A 100 0.38 -0.96 8.15
C GLY A 100 0.72 -2.44 8.01
N HIS A 101 1.40 -2.86 6.94
CA HIS A 101 1.78 -4.26 6.71
C HIS A 101 3.19 -4.56 7.19
N TYR A 102 3.36 -5.64 7.95
CA TYR A 102 4.66 -6.11 8.40
C TYR A 102 5.61 -6.43 7.24
N ILE A 103 6.82 -5.89 7.28
CA ILE A 103 7.89 -6.14 6.29
C ILE A 103 9.03 -6.96 6.91
N GLN A 104 9.67 -6.43 7.95
CA GLN A 104 10.86 -7.02 8.56
C GLN A 104 11.07 -6.56 10.00
N LYS A 105 11.92 -7.28 10.73
CA LYS A 105 12.29 -7.00 12.12
C LYS A 105 13.81 -7.07 12.36
N HIS A 106 14.26 -6.54 13.49
CA HIS A 106 15.65 -6.50 13.97
C HIS A 106 16.61 -5.69 13.09
N ARG A 107 17.07 -6.27 11.98
CA ARG A 107 18.09 -5.66 11.11
C ARG A 107 17.52 -5.39 9.74
N LEU A 108 17.82 -4.21 9.18
CA LEU A 108 17.33 -3.83 7.88
C LEU A 108 18.09 -4.59 6.79
N ASN A 109 17.36 -5.33 5.95
CA ASN A 109 17.89 -5.79 4.67
C ASN A 109 17.48 -4.77 3.60
N SER A 110 18.42 -3.92 3.17
CA SER A 110 18.12 -2.83 2.23
C SER A 110 17.68 -3.33 0.85
N ASN A 111 18.27 -4.44 0.35
CA ASN A 111 17.96 -4.97 -0.98
C ASN A 111 16.49 -5.40 -1.16
N PRO A 112 15.92 -6.26 -0.30
CA PRO A 112 14.51 -6.61 -0.42
C PRO A 112 13.59 -5.40 -0.22
N LEU A 113 13.94 -4.46 0.67
CA LEU A 113 13.18 -3.23 0.85
C LEU A 113 13.19 -2.35 -0.41
N LYS A 114 14.33 -2.17 -1.07
CA LYS A 114 14.42 -1.38 -2.32
C LYS A 114 13.52 -1.98 -3.41
N LYS A 115 13.60 -3.29 -3.64
CA LYS A 115 12.72 -4.00 -4.59
C LYS A 115 11.23 -3.85 -4.25
N LEU A 116 10.90 -3.83 -2.95
CA LEU A 116 9.56 -3.58 -2.44
C LEU A 116 9.08 -2.18 -2.84
N LEU A 117 9.92 -1.16 -2.63
CA LEU A 117 9.61 0.24 -2.92
C LEU A 117 9.55 0.50 -4.43
N GLU A 118 10.35 -0.19 -5.25
CA GLU A 118 10.30 -0.13 -6.72
C GLU A 118 8.97 -0.65 -7.27
N SER A 119 8.46 -1.74 -6.68
CA SER A 119 7.18 -2.37 -7.08
C SER A 119 5.95 -1.80 -6.37
N TYR A 120 6.13 -0.74 -5.57
CA TYR A 120 5.06 -0.14 -4.80
C TYR A 120 4.02 0.57 -5.69
N ASP A 121 2.77 0.14 -5.53
CA ASP A 121 1.57 0.74 -6.10
C ASP A 121 0.58 1.10 -4.98
N PRO A 122 0.23 2.38 -4.79
CA PRO A 122 -0.71 2.81 -3.75
C PRO A 122 -2.15 2.36 -3.98
N SER A 123 -2.48 1.81 -5.16
CA SER A 123 -3.82 1.31 -5.49
C SER A 123 -4.04 -0.16 -5.11
N ASP A 124 -2.98 -0.88 -4.76
CA ASP A 124 -3.06 -2.28 -4.34
C ASP A 124 -3.31 -2.38 -2.82
N PRO A 125 -4.51 -2.78 -2.36
CA PRO A 125 -4.81 -2.86 -0.93
C PRO A 125 -4.08 -4.03 -0.25
N ASP A 126 -3.63 -5.04 -0.99
CA ASP A 126 -3.03 -6.26 -0.47
C ASP A 126 -1.72 -6.55 -1.22
N PRO A 127 -0.65 -5.77 -0.96
CA PRO A 127 0.57 -5.92 -1.72
C PRO A 127 1.12 -7.35 -1.64
N PRO A 128 1.79 -7.84 -2.70
CA PRO A 128 2.24 -9.23 -2.85
C PRO A 128 3.33 -9.68 -1.85
N TYR A 129 3.61 -8.87 -0.83
CA TYR A 129 4.60 -9.08 0.21
C TYR A 129 3.98 -9.21 1.60
N ALA A 130 2.68 -8.95 1.75
CA ALA A 130 1.91 -9.16 2.99
C ALA A 130 1.71 -10.65 3.36
N HIS A 131 2.28 -11.58 2.58
CA HIS A 131 2.14 -13.02 2.79
C HIS A 131 3.13 -13.60 3.80
N ASN A 132 4.05 -12.78 4.33
CA ASN A 132 4.93 -13.24 5.38
C ASN A 132 4.11 -13.62 6.61
N LYS A 133 4.48 -14.74 7.23
CA LYS A 133 3.69 -15.58 8.16
C LYS A 133 3.08 -14.91 9.40
N PHE A 134 3.22 -13.60 9.55
CA PHE A 134 2.57 -12.76 10.55
C PHE A 134 1.30 -12.14 9.95
N ARG A 135 0.26 -12.95 9.75
CA ARG A 135 -1.09 -12.40 9.56
C ARG A 135 -1.54 -11.86 10.91
N PRO A 136 -1.96 -10.58 11.05
CA PRO A 136 -2.87 -10.24 12.13
C PRO A 136 -4.10 -11.14 11.99
N TRP A 137 -4.60 -11.69 13.10
CA TRP A 137 -5.75 -12.59 13.09
C TRP A 137 -7.00 -11.83 12.64
N THR A 138 -7.24 -11.75 11.34
CA THR A 138 -8.40 -11.07 10.76
C THR A 138 -9.64 -11.96 10.68
N GLY A 139 -9.62 -13.18 11.25
CA GLY A 139 -10.76 -14.12 11.20
C GLY A 139 -11.13 -14.62 9.80
N VAL A 140 -10.63 -14.01 8.72
CA VAL A 140 -10.94 -14.39 7.33
C VAL A 140 -9.83 -15.26 6.75
N SER A 141 -10.08 -16.56 6.75
CA SER A 141 -9.27 -17.60 6.14
C SER A 141 -9.29 -17.48 4.61
N HIS A 142 -8.37 -16.69 4.05
CA HIS A 142 -8.13 -16.69 2.62
C HIS A 142 -7.35 -17.96 2.26
N ALA A 143 -8.04 -18.91 1.62
CA ALA A 143 -7.43 -20.15 1.15
C ALA A 143 -6.26 -19.85 0.19
N LYS A 144 -5.10 -20.46 0.43
CA LYS A 144 -3.87 -20.22 -0.35
C LYS A 144 -4.07 -20.51 -1.86
N PRO A 145 -3.59 -19.63 -2.77
CA PRO A 145 -3.79 -19.75 -4.22
C PRO A 145 -3.13 -20.99 -4.86
N LYS A 146 -2.14 -21.61 -4.20
CA LYS A 146 -1.50 -22.84 -4.71
C LYS A 146 -2.45 -24.05 -4.74
N LYS A 147 -3.43 -24.11 -3.82
CA LYS A 147 -4.44 -25.19 -3.79
C LYS A 147 -5.49 -24.99 -4.89
N GLN A 148 -5.81 -23.73 -5.21
CA GLN A 148 -6.74 -23.36 -6.27
C GLN A 148 -6.23 -23.68 -7.68
N LYS A 149 -4.94 -23.44 -7.97
CA LYS A 149 -4.35 -23.81 -9.29
C LYS A 149 -4.36 -25.33 -9.55
N LYS A 150 -4.12 -26.15 -8.51
CA LYS A 150 -4.18 -27.62 -8.63
C LYS A 150 -5.63 -28.09 -8.82
N ALA A 151 -6.59 -27.50 -8.11
CA ALA A 151 -8.01 -27.79 -8.27
C ALA A 151 -8.53 -27.39 -9.65
N ALA A 152 -8.18 -26.21 -10.16
CA ALA A 152 -8.56 -25.76 -11.50
C ALA A 152 -8.00 -26.66 -12.60
N LYS A 153 -6.74 -27.11 -12.48
CA LYS A 153 -6.13 -28.06 -13.42
C LYS A 153 -6.82 -29.43 -13.38
N ALA A 154 -7.21 -29.91 -12.20
CA ALA A 154 -7.93 -31.18 -12.04
C ALA A 154 -9.35 -31.12 -12.64
N MET A 155 -10.07 -30.01 -12.42
CA MET A 155 -11.41 -29.79 -12.98
C MET A 155 -11.38 -29.75 -14.51
N ALA A 156 -10.43 -29.02 -15.10
CA ALA A 156 -10.26 -28.97 -16.56
C ALA A 156 -9.88 -30.35 -17.17
N GLN A 157 -9.15 -31.18 -16.42
CA GLN A 157 -8.84 -32.55 -16.85
C GLN A 157 -10.07 -33.47 -16.77
N MET A 158 -10.87 -33.36 -15.71
CA MET A 158 -12.12 -34.11 -15.59
C MET A 158 -13.13 -33.73 -16.68
N GLU A 159 -13.28 -32.45 -17.00
CA GLU A 159 -14.21 -31.98 -18.04
C GLU A 159 -13.81 -32.50 -19.43
N LYS A 160 -12.51 -32.52 -19.74
CA LYS A 160 -11.99 -33.15 -20.96
C LYS A 160 -12.26 -34.65 -21.01
N ALA A 161 -12.04 -35.36 -19.90
CA ALA A 161 -12.31 -36.80 -19.82
C ALA A 161 -13.80 -37.13 -19.96
N TYR A 162 -14.66 -36.34 -19.32
CA TYR A 162 -16.11 -36.49 -19.41
C TYR A 162 -16.64 -36.23 -20.83
N SER A 163 -16.16 -35.17 -21.48
CA SER A 163 -16.53 -34.84 -22.86
C SER A 163 -16.12 -35.94 -23.85
N ALA A 164 -14.92 -36.51 -23.69
CA ALA A 164 -14.46 -37.61 -24.52
C ALA A 164 -15.27 -38.91 -24.33
N HIS A 165 -15.76 -39.16 -23.11
CA HIS A 165 -16.62 -40.32 -22.84
C HIS A 165 -18.03 -40.14 -23.42
N ARG A 166 -18.57 -38.93 -23.44
CA ARG A 166 -19.87 -38.63 -24.06
C ARG A 166 -19.87 -38.90 -25.56
N ILE A 167 -18.84 -38.44 -26.27
CA ILE A 167 -18.68 -38.66 -27.73
C ILE A 167 -18.61 -40.15 -28.08
N LYS A 168 -18.06 -41.00 -27.20
CA LYS A 168 -17.99 -42.45 -27.43
C LYS A 168 -19.31 -43.19 -27.20
N LYS A 169 -20.21 -42.65 -26.37
CA LYS A 169 -21.54 -43.22 -26.14
C LYS A 169 -22.54 -42.85 -27.25
N ASP A 170 -22.31 -41.73 -27.92
CA ASP A 170 -23.17 -41.25 -29.00
C ASP A 170 -22.72 -41.77 -30.40
N ALA A 171 -21.71 -42.65 -30.45
CA ALA A 171 -21.30 -43.32 -31.68
C ALA A 171 -22.33 -44.40 -32.04
N PRO A 172 -22.96 -44.35 -33.23
CA PRO A 172 -23.93 -45.36 -33.63
C PRO A 172 -23.24 -46.72 -33.74
N GLU A 173 -23.78 -47.71 -33.03
CA GLU A 173 -23.44 -49.12 -33.18
C GLU A 173 -23.64 -49.48 -34.65
N LYS A 174 -22.55 -49.77 -35.36
CA LYS A 174 -22.59 -50.17 -36.76
C LYS A 174 -23.45 -51.43 -36.87
N ALA A 175 -24.59 -51.29 -37.52
CA ALA A 175 -25.46 -52.36 -37.99
C ALA A 175 -24.73 -53.29 -38.96
#